data_AF-A0A2J8UWS8-F1
#
_entry.id   AF-A0A2J8UWS8-F1
#
_cell.length_a   1.000
_cell.length_b   1.000
_cell.length_c   1.000
_cell.angle_alpha   90.00
_cell.angle_beta   90.00
_cell.angle_gamma   90.00
#
_symmetry.space_group_name_H-M   'P 1'
#
loop_
_entity.id
_entity.type
_entity.pdbx_description
1 polymer ?
#
loop_
_entity_poly.entity_id
_entity_poly.type
_entity_poly.pdbx_seq_one_letter_code
_entity_poly.pdbx_strand_id
1 'polypeptide(L)'
;MQKSVRYNEGHALYLAFLARKEGTKRGFLSKKTAEASRWHEKWFALYQNVLFYFEGEQSCRPAGMYLLEGCSCERTPAPPRAGAGPGGVRDALDKQYYFTVLFGHEGQKPLELRCEEEQDGKEWMEAIHQASYADVLIEREVLMQKYIHLVQIVETEKIAANQLRHQLEDQDTEIERLKSEIIALNKTKERMRPYQSNQEDEDPDIKKIKKVQSFMRGWLCRRKWKTIVQDYICSPHAESMRKRNQIVFTMVEAESEYVHQLYILVNGFLRPLRMAASSKKPPISHDDVSSIFLNSETIMFLHEIFHQGLKARIANWPTLILADLFDILLPMLNIYQEFVRNHQYSLQVLANCKQNRDFDKLLKQYEANPACEGRMLETFLTYPMFQIPRYIITLHELLAHTPHEHVERKSLEFAKSKLEELSRVMHDEVSDTENIRKNLAIERMIVEGCDILLDTSQTFIRQGTMKNSNTIIVKHEWGRQLHSDWTLLLSGPDILCSSKEDRSAWPTAVAVPSADDTQAKAQEKLALLKALSHKTGDHVRSENSCLLFPFFISTSGSAPHDII
;
A
#
# COMPACT_ATOMS: atom_id res chain seq x y z
N MET A 1 35.10 23.29 11.27
CA MET A 1 35.80 23.52 9.99
C MET A 1 34.93 22.96 8.87
N GLN A 2 34.14 23.80 8.19
CA GLN A 2 33.29 23.32 7.11
C GLN A 2 34.11 23.22 5.82
N LYS A 3 34.02 22.06 5.15
CA LYS A 3 34.63 21.81 3.85
C LYS A 3 33.99 22.78 2.86
N SER A 4 34.78 23.65 2.23
CA SER A 4 34.31 24.35 1.04
C SER A 4 33.88 23.30 0.03
N VAL A 5 32.60 23.33 -0.36
CA VAL A 5 32.11 22.45 -1.41
C VAL A 5 32.80 22.90 -2.70
N ARG A 6 33.87 22.20 -3.07
CA ARG A 6 34.54 22.41 -4.35
C ARG A 6 33.68 21.79 -5.43
N TYR A 7 32.83 22.60 -6.06
CA TYR A 7 32.19 22.16 -7.29
C TYR A 7 33.25 22.04 -8.39
N ASN A 8 33.28 20.89 -9.05
CA ASN A 8 34.01 20.76 -10.31
C ASN A 8 33.38 21.73 -11.33
N GLU A 9 34.19 22.53 -12.02
CA GLU A 9 33.72 23.53 -12.99
C GLU A 9 32.79 22.90 -14.04
N GLY A 10 33.07 21.66 -14.46
CA GLY A 10 32.19 20.90 -15.35
C GLY A 10 30.81 20.59 -14.75
N HIS A 11 30.74 20.24 -13.46
CA HIS A 11 29.46 19.98 -12.77
C HIS A 11 28.67 21.27 -12.55
N ALA A 12 29.36 22.37 -12.19
CA ALA A 12 28.77 23.70 -12.09
C ALA A 12 28.13 24.16 -13.40
N LEU A 13 28.82 23.95 -14.53
CA LEU A 13 28.30 24.27 -15.87
C LEU A 13 27.12 23.38 -16.27
N TYR A 14 27.19 22.08 -15.95
CA TYR A 14 26.09 21.15 -16.23
C TYR A 14 24.82 21.48 -15.42
N LEU A 15 24.97 21.75 -14.12
CA LEU A 15 23.86 22.19 -13.27
C LEU A 15 23.30 23.54 -13.71
N ALA A 16 24.15 24.48 -14.14
CA ALA A 16 23.70 25.75 -14.71
C ALA A 16 22.90 25.54 -16.01
N PHE A 17 23.29 24.59 -16.86
CA PHE A 17 22.53 24.20 -18.05
C PHE A 17 21.16 23.62 -17.68
N LEU A 18 21.10 22.71 -16.71
CA LEU A 18 19.84 22.15 -16.21
C LEU A 18 18.96 23.23 -15.59
N ALA A 19 19.52 24.12 -14.77
CA ALA A 19 18.80 25.24 -14.18
C ALA A 19 18.16 26.14 -15.23
N ARG A 20 18.80 26.31 -16.39
CA ARG A 20 18.22 27.07 -17.50
C ARG A 20 17.02 26.38 -18.14
N LYS A 21 17.08 25.06 -18.31
CA LYS A 21 16.04 24.27 -19.00
C LYS A 21 14.87 23.92 -18.08
N GLU A 22 15.19 23.53 -16.85
CA GLU A 22 14.32 22.85 -15.88
C GLU A 22 14.34 23.51 -14.50
N GLY A 23 14.84 24.75 -14.38
CA GLY A 23 14.86 25.48 -13.11
C GLY A 23 13.48 25.74 -12.53
N THR A 24 13.36 25.54 -11.22
CA THR A 24 12.14 25.72 -10.42
C THR A 24 11.56 27.12 -10.56
N LYS A 25 12.42 28.15 -10.55
CA LYS A 25 12.04 29.54 -10.86
C LYS A 25 13.14 30.22 -11.67
N ARG A 26 12.75 30.99 -12.69
CA ARG A 26 13.64 31.63 -13.65
C ARG A 26 13.08 33.01 -14.01
N GLY A 27 13.96 34.00 -14.21
CA GLY A 27 13.53 35.35 -14.56
C GLY A 27 14.57 36.41 -14.26
N PHE A 28 14.24 37.66 -14.60
CA PHE A 28 15.12 38.79 -14.35
C PHE A 28 14.96 39.29 -12.91
N LEU A 29 16.07 39.48 -12.22
CA LEU A 29 16.13 40.17 -10.93
C LEU A 29 17.23 41.22 -10.97
N SER A 30 16.96 42.35 -10.33
CA SER A 30 17.97 43.38 -10.11
C SER A 30 18.75 43.05 -8.85
N LYS A 31 20.06 42.84 -9.00
CA LYS A 31 21.01 42.56 -7.92
C LYS A 31 21.81 43.81 -7.56
N LYS A 32 21.98 44.08 -6.26
CA LYS A 32 22.83 45.17 -5.78
C LYS A 32 24.30 44.73 -5.71
N THR A 33 25.20 45.56 -6.21
CA THR A 33 26.64 45.32 -6.14
C THR A 33 27.25 45.84 -4.84
N ALA A 34 28.22 45.12 -4.30
CA ALA A 34 28.88 45.45 -3.04
C ALA A 34 29.76 46.72 -3.10
N GLU A 35 30.18 47.15 -4.30
CA GLU A 35 31.21 48.18 -4.49
C GLU A 35 30.66 49.58 -4.83
N ALA A 36 29.44 49.69 -5.37
CA ALA A 36 28.90 50.96 -5.85
C ALA A 36 27.43 51.25 -5.45
N SER A 37 26.79 50.37 -4.68
CA SER A 37 25.35 50.44 -4.36
C SER A 37 24.46 50.55 -5.62
N ARG A 38 24.99 50.14 -6.78
CA ARG A 38 24.31 50.16 -8.07
C ARG A 38 23.58 48.83 -8.28
N TRP A 39 22.37 48.94 -8.80
CA TRP A 39 21.52 47.81 -9.15
C TRP A 39 21.77 47.40 -10.60
N HIS A 40 22.00 46.11 -10.82
CA HIS A 40 22.17 45.53 -12.15
C HIS A 40 21.13 44.45 -12.37
N GLU A 41 20.40 44.55 -13.47
CA GLU A 41 19.52 43.48 -13.92
C GLU A 41 20.35 42.28 -14.39
N LYS A 42 20.00 41.10 -13.89
CA LYS A 42 20.62 39.82 -14.24
C LYS A 42 19.53 38.78 -14.38
N TRP A 43 19.77 37.78 -15.20
CA TRP A 43 18.84 36.66 -15.35
C TRP A 43 19.20 35.56 -14.35
N PHE A 44 18.26 35.16 -13.51
CA PHE A 44 18.44 34.18 -12.46
C PHE A 44 17.71 32.88 -12.80
N ALA A 45 18.30 31.76 -12.36
CA ALA A 45 17.69 30.44 -12.42
C ALA A 45 17.98 29.67 -11.14
N LEU A 46 16.91 29.25 -10.47
CA LEU A 46 16.96 28.40 -9.30
C LEU A 46 16.81 26.93 -9.70
N TYR A 47 17.72 26.08 -9.27
CA TYR A 47 17.62 24.64 -9.47
C TYR A 47 18.09 23.93 -8.22
N GLN A 48 17.19 23.12 -7.62
CA GLN A 48 17.40 22.52 -6.31
C GLN A 48 17.75 23.60 -5.28
N ASN A 49 18.87 23.46 -4.55
CA ASN A 49 19.36 24.42 -3.56
C ASN A 49 20.42 25.39 -4.10
N VAL A 50 20.56 25.53 -5.42
CA VAL A 50 21.57 26.39 -6.05
C VAL A 50 20.90 27.45 -6.93
N LEU A 51 21.21 28.71 -6.65
CA LEU A 51 20.74 29.87 -7.41
C LEU A 51 21.84 30.38 -8.33
N PHE A 52 21.65 30.24 -9.63
CA PHE A 52 22.57 30.73 -10.66
C PHE A 52 22.13 32.10 -11.17
N TYR A 53 23.09 32.96 -11.52
CA TYR A 53 22.82 34.19 -12.25
C TYR A 53 23.70 34.33 -13.49
N PHE A 54 23.15 34.99 -14.50
CA PHE A 54 23.71 35.13 -15.84
C PHE A 54 23.69 36.61 -16.25
N GLU A 55 24.60 36.99 -17.16
CA GLU A 55 24.65 38.36 -17.70
C GLU A 55 23.38 38.72 -18.48
N GLY A 56 22.76 37.75 -19.14
CA GLY A 56 21.45 37.88 -19.77
C GLY A 56 20.84 36.52 -20.07
N GLU A 57 19.60 36.53 -20.58
CA GLU A 57 18.85 35.29 -20.83
C GLU A 57 19.55 34.38 -21.84
N GLN A 58 20.25 34.91 -22.84
CA GLN A 58 20.95 34.10 -23.86
C GLN A 58 22.35 33.62 -23.43
N SER A 59 22.83 34.00 -22.24
CA SER A 59 24.18 33.63 -21.80
C SER A 59 24.26 32.14 -21.43
N CYS A 60 25.16 31.41 -22.09
CA CYS A 60 25.36 29.97 -21.86
C CYS A 60 26.15 29.65 -20.58
N ARG A 61 26.96 30.59 -20.09
CA ARG A 61 27.78 30.42 -18.87
C ARG A 61 27.24 31.27 -17.73
N PRO A 62 27.13 30.73 -16.51
CA PRO A 62 26.71 31.51 -15.35
C PRO A 62 27.80 32.53 -14.99
N ALA A 63 27.38 33.74 -14.66
CA ALA A 63 28.24 34.80 -14.13
C ALA A 63 28.53 34.60 -12.63
N GLY A 64 27.73 33.78 -11.95
CA GLY A 64 28.01 33.26 -10.62
C GLY A 64 26.88 32.39 -10.09
N MET A 65 27.08 31.84 -8.90
CA MET A 65 26.11 30.99 -8.22
C MET A 65 26.12 31.22 -6.71
N TYR A 66 24.99 30.91 -6.07
CA TYR A 66 24.78 30.96 -4.63
C TYR A 66 24.22 29.62 -4.14
N LEU A 67 24.83 29.07 -3.10
CA LEU A 67 24.28 27.92 -2.39
C LEU A 67 23.28 28.43 -1.34
N LEU A 68 22.04 27.97 -1.42
CA LEU A 68 20.95 28.44 -0.57
C LEU A 68 20.74 27.60 0.69
N GLU A 69 21.48 26.51 0.87
CA GLU A 69 21.32 25.62 2.03
C GLU A 69 21.47 26.40 3.36
N GLY A 70 20.43 26.36 4.19
CA GLY A 70 20.39 27.08 5.47
C GLY A 70 20.32 28.60 5.35
N CYS A 71 19.97 29.17 4.19
CA CYS A 71 19.72 30.60 4.05
C CYS A 71 18.33 31.00 4.58
N SER A 72 18.21 32.24 5.06
CA SER A 72 16.94 32.89 5.32
C SER A 72 16.68 33.98 4.28
N CYS A 73 15.42 34.19 3.94
CA CYS A 73 15.01 35.19 2.97
C CYS A 73 14.02 36.13 3.63
N GLU A 74 14.32 37.43 3.63
CA GLU A 74 13.54 38.44 4.34
C GLU A 74 13.17 39.58 3.40
N ARG A 75 11.94 40.11 3.55
CA ARG A 75 11.50 41.31 2.84
C ARG A 75 12.23 42.52 3.43
N THR A 76 12.84 43.32 2.56
CA THR A 76 13.59 44.52 2.96
C THR A 76 12.81 45.76 2.58
N PRO A 77 12.75 46.80 3.43
CA PRO A 77 12.14 48.07 3.06
C PRO A 77 12.95 48.76 1.94
N ALA A 78 12.28 49.58 1.13
CA ALA A 78 12.94 50.33 0.07
C ALA A 78 14.05 51.25 0.63
N PRO A 79 15.20 51.39 -0.04
CA PRO A 79 16.32 52.19 0.47
C PRO A 79 15.97 53.69 0.59
N PRO A 80 16.48 54.39 1.63
CA PRO A 80 16.17 55.81 1.87
C PRO A 80 16.75 56.75 0.79
N ARG A 81 15.97 57.78 0.43
CA ARG A 81 16.26 58.75 -0.65
C ARG A 81 17.54 59.55 -0.40
N ALA A 82 18.54 59.45 -1.29
CA ALA A 82 19.62 60.44 -1.41
C ALA A 82 19.33 61.35 -2.61
N GLY A 83 19.28 62.66 -2.37
CA GLY A 83 18.55 63.68 -3.15
C GLY A 83 18.80 63.78 -4.68
N ALA A 84 17.73 64.11 -5.41
CA ALA A 84 17.67 65.16 -6.46
C ALA A 84 16.29 65.24 -7.18
N GLY A 85 15.77 66.47 -7.36
CA GLY A 85 15.02 66.94 -8.55
C GLY A 85 13.51 66.62 -8.70
N PRO A 86 12.65 67.60 -9.02
CA PRO A 86 11.24 67.36 -9.32
C PRO A 86 11.02 67.08 -10.82
N GLY A 87 10.47 65.91 -11.14
CA GLY A 87 9.83 65.67 -12.45
C GLY A 87 10.01 64.26 -13.02
N GLY A 88 8.90 63.59 -13.34
CA GLY A 88 8.83 62.52 -14.34
C GLY A 88 9.08 61.09 -13.89
N VAL A 89 10.11 60.80 -13.08
CA VAL A 89 10.47 59.42 -12.67
C VAL A 89 10.00 59.12 -11.24
N ARG A 90 8.82 59.67 -10.87
CA ARG A 90 8.34 59.74 -9.48
C ARG A 90 7.52 58.54 -9.00
N ASP A 91 6.91 57.75 -9.91
CA ASP A 91 5.95 56.68 -9.54
C ASP A 91 6.46 55.23 -9.76
N ALA A 92 7.58 55.03 -10.45
CA ALA A 92 8.04 53.70 -10.85
C ALA A 92 8.94 53.00 -9.80
N LEU A 93 9.66 53.76 -8.97
CA LEU A 93 10.58 53.21 -7.97
C LEU A 93 9.87 52.81 -6.66
N ASP A 94 8.77 53.47 -6.30
CA ASP A 94 8.00 53.19 -5.07
C ASP A 94 7.12 51.91 -5.18
N LYS A 95 7.10 51.24 -6.35
CA LYS A 95 6.37 49.98 -6.59
C LYS A 95 7.25 48.74 -6.64
N GLN A 96 8.58 48.89 -6.54
CA GLN A 96 9.50 47.76 -6.63
C GLN A 96 9.54 46.97 -5.32
N TYR A 97 9.66 45.65 -5.44
CA TYR A 97 9.68 44.73 -4.31
C TYR A 97 11.11 44.32 -3.97
N TYR A 98 11.54 44.61 -2.74
CA TYR A 98 12.91 44.39 -2.26
C TYR A 98 12.96 43.25 -1.25
N PHE A 99 13.95 42.39 -1.40
CA PHE A 99 14.20 41.29 -0.46
C PHE A 99 15.69 40.96 -0.39
N THR A 100 16.08 40.38 0.73
CA THR A 100 17.47 40.05 1.00
C THR A 100 17.58 38.58 1.37
N VAL A 101 18.53 37.88 0.74
CA VAL A 101 18.90 36.51 1.10
C VAL A 101 20.12 36.58 2.03
N LEU A 102 19.93 36.09 3.25
CA LEU A 102 20.94 35.98 4.29
C LEU A 102 21.49 34.56 4.30
N PHE A 103 22.78 34.40 4.07
CA PHE A 103 23.43 33.09 4.09
C PHE A 103 23.89 32.76 5.51
N GLY A 104 23.58 31.56 6.00
CA GLY A 104 23.93 31.12 7.36
C GLY A 104 25.42 30.82 7.60
N HIS A 105 26.29 31.01 6.59
CA HIS A 105 27.72 30.73 6.69
C HIS A 105 28.54 31.98 6.97
N GLU A 106 29.42 31.91 7.97
CA GLU A 106 30.39 32.95 8.35
C GLU A 106 31.16 33.49 7.11
N GLY A 107 30.98 34.77 6.78
CA GLY A 107 31.76 35.49 5.76
C GLY A 107 31.11 35.71 4.39
N GLN A 108 29.91 35.17 4.11
CA GLN A 108 29.17 35.51 2.90
C GLN A 108 28.37 36.81 3.06
N LYS A 109 28.52 37.74 2.12
CA LYS A 109 27.73 38.98 2.12
C LYS A 109 26.27 38.67 1.75
N PRO A 110 25.30 39.36 2.37
CA PRO A 110 23.89 39.20 2.04
C PRO A 110 23.64 39.58 0.58
N LEU A 111 22.77 38.81 -0.08
CA LEU A 111 22.39 39.06 -1.46
C LEU A 111 21.11 39.89 -1.49
N GLU A 112 21.26 41.17 -1.83
CA GLU A 112 20.13 42.11 -1.96
C GLU A 112 19.58 42.06 -3.39
N LEU A 113 18.29 41.74 -3.51
CA LEU A 113 17.56 41.58 -4.78
C LEU A 113 16.31 42.47 -4.81
N ARG A 114 15.92 42.89 -6.01
CA ARG A 114 14.64 43.55 -6.25
C ARG A 114 14.01 43.10 -7.56
N CYS A 115 12.68 43.17 -7.61
CA CYS A 115 11.86 42.91 -8.80
C CYS A 115 10.80 44.00 -8.94
N GLU A 116 10.16 44.07 -10.12
CA GLU A 116 9.19 45.12 -10.44
C GLU A 116 7.81 44.85 -9.85
N GLU A 117 7.42 43.59 -9.72
CA GLU A 117 6.11 43.18 -9.21
C GLU A 117 6.21 42.54 -7.81
N GLU A 118 5.30 42.95 -6.91
CA GLU A 118 5.24 42.37 -5.56
C GLU A 118 4.91 40.88 -5.56
N GLN A 119 4.10 40.41 -6.50
CA GLN A 119 3.74 39.01 -6.62
C GLN A 119 4.94 38.15 -7.03
N ASP A 120 5.68 38.58 -8.06
CA ASP A 120 6.90 37.88 -8.49
C ASP A 120 7.95 37.85 -7.37
N GLY A 121 8.08 38.95 -6.61
CA GLY A 121 8.96 39.01 -5.44
C GLY A 121 8.59 38.01 -4.35
N LYS A 122 7.30 37.85 -4.05
CA LYS A 122 6.82 36.83 -3.09
C LYS A 122 7.13 35.42 -3.56
N GLU A 123 6.88 35.12 -4.83
CA GLU A 123 7.20 33.82 -5.42
C GLU A 123 8.71 33.52 -5.41
N TRP A 124 9.55 34.53 -5.64
CA TRP A 124 11.01 34.36 -5.56
C TRP A 124 11.46 34.06 -4.14
N MET A 125 10.93 34.78 -3.14
CA MET A 125 11.24 34.51 -1.74
C MET A 125 10.77 33.12 -1.31
N GLU A 126 9.58 32.70 -1.71
CA GLU A 126 9.04 31.37 -1.40
C GLU A 126 9.86 30.25 -2.05
N ALA A 127 10.21 30.39 -3.33
CA ALA A 127 11.05 29.42 -4.03
C ALA A 127 12.45 29.31 -3.40
N ILE A 128 13.05 30.44 -2.99
CA ILE A 128 14.34 30.47 -2.29
C ILE A 128 14.24 29.84 -0.90
N HIS A 129 13.13 30.08 -0.18
CA HIS A 129 12.88 29.50 1.14
C HIS A 129 12.72 27.98 1.06
N GLN A 130 11.94 27.46 0.11
CA GLN A 130 11.80 26.02 -0.09
C GLN A 130 13.14 25.37 -0.49
N ALA A 131 13.93 26.06 -1.32
CA ALA A 131 15.26 25.62 -1.74
C ALA A 131 16.34 25.68 -0.64
N SER A 132 16.09 26.38 0.47
CA SER A 132 17.05 26.48 1.57
C SER A 132 17.05 25.27 2.50
N TYR A 133 16.05 24.39 2.36
CA TYR A 133 15.80 23.23 3.23
C TYR A 133 15.70 23.58 4.71
N ALA A 134 15.32 24.83 5.05
CA ALA A 134 15.19 25.27 6.44
C ALA A 134 14.22 24.41 7.24
N ASP A 135 13.05 24.09 6.68
CA ASP A 135 12.04 23.25 7.34
C ASP A 135 12.55 21.82 7.58
N VAL A 136 13.21 21.24 6.59
CA VAL A 136 13.80 19.89 6.69
C VAL A 136 14.89 19.84 7.75
N LEU A 137 15.68 20.91 7.90
CA LEU A 137 16.69 21.02 8.95
C LEU A 137 16.05 21.11 10.34
N ILE A 138 14.95 21.84 10.49
CA ILE A 138 14.18 21.93 11.74
C ILE A 138 13.58 20.57 12.11
N GLU A 139 12.93 19.88 11.15
CA GLU A 139 12.37 18.54 11.36
C GLU A 139 13.45 17.54 11.77
N ARG A 140 14.64 17.60 11.14
CA ARG A 140 15.78 16.76 11.51
C ARG A 140 16.21 17.00 12.96
N GLU A 141 16.27 18.25 13.42
CA GLU A 141 16.65 18.59 14.78
C GLU A 141 15.61 18.08 15.80
N VAL A 142 14.32 18.27 15.51
CA VAL A 142 13.22 17.74 16.33
C VAL A 142 13.29 16.21 16.41
N LEU A 143 13.52 15.54 15.28
CA LEU A 143 13.63 14.09 15.22
C LEU A 143 14.86 13.58 16.00
N MET A 144 15.99 14.30 15.93
CA MET A 144 17.20 13.98 16.69
C MET A 144 16.96 14.10 18.19
N GLN A 145 16.21 15.12 18.64
CA GLN A 145 15.82 15.25 20.05
C GLN A 145 14.91 14.10 20.51
N LYS A 146 13.92 13.71 19.69
CA LYS A 146 13.06 12.54 19.97
C LYS A 146 13.87 11.25 20.07
N TYR A 147 14.87 11.06 19.21
CA TYR A 147 15.77 9.91 19.25
C TYR A 147 16.58 9.86 20.55
N ILE A 148 17.17 10.99 20.97
CA ILE A 148 17.93 11.08 22.22
C ILE A 148 17.04 10.72 23.42
N HIS A 149 15.80 11.24 23.45
CA HIS A 149 14.86 10.94 24.52
C HIS A 149 14.48 9.44 24.57
N LEU A 150 14.23 8.83 23.41
CA LEU A 150 13.94 7.40 23.33
C LEU A 150 15.10 6.55 23.85
N VAL A 151 16.34 6.90 23.49
CA VAL A 151 17.55 6.21 24.00
C VAL A 151 17.64 6.31 25.52
N GLN A 152 17.30 7.45 26.11
CA GLN A 152 17.26 7.61 27.57
C GLN A 152 16.21 6.71 28.22
N ILE A 153 14.99 6.64 27.65
CA ILE A 153 13.92 5.75 28.15
C ILE A 153 14.40 4.29 28.15
N VAL A 154 14.94 3.83 27.02
CA VAL A 154 15.42 2.45 26.89
C VAL A 154 16.51 2.12 27.91
N GLU A 155 17.45 3.03 28.14
CA GLU A 155 18.49 2.79 29.16
C GLU A 155 17.90 2.78 30.58
N THR A 156 16.93 3.63 30.89
CA THR A 156 16.24 3.60 32.19
C THR A 156 15.44 2.32 32.42
N GLU A 157 14.72 1.82 31.40
CA GLU A 157 14.00 0.56 31.47
C GLU A 157 14.93 -0.63 31.66
N LYS A 158 16.08 -0.63 30.97
CA LYS A 158 17.12 -1.65 31.11
C LYS A 158 17.70 -1.67 32.53
N ILE A 159 17.96 -0.51 33.13
CA ILE A 159 18.42 -0.41 34.53
C ILE A 159 17.35 -0.96 35.49
N ALA A 160 16.09 -0.57 35.31
CA ALA A 160 14.98 -1.06 36.13
C ALA A 160 14.83 -2.59 36.03
N ALA A 161 14.90 -3.15 34.82
CA ALA A 161 14.83 -4.60 34.59
C ALA A 161 15.98 -5.35 35.29
N ASN A 162 17.20 -4.80 35.25
CA ASN A 162 18.34 -5.38 35.96
C ASN A 162 18.17 -5.34 37.48
N GLN A 163 17.63 -4.24 38.03
CA GLN A 163 17.34 -4.15 39.46
C GLN A 163 16.31 -5.18 39.91
N LEU A 164 15.23 -5.36 39.13
CA LEU A 164 14.22 -6.39 39.40
C LEU A 164 14.81 -7.81 39.35
N ARG A 165 15.73 -8.09 38.42
CA ARG A 165 16.44 -9.38 38.38
C ARG A 165 17.25 -9.64 39.64
N HIS A 166 18.04 -8.66 40.08
CA HIS A 166 18.80 -8.80 41.33
C HIS A 166 17.91 -9.00 42.55
N GLN A 167 16.77 -8.30 42.63
CA GLN A 167 15.80 -8.53 43.71
C GLN A 167 15.23 -9.95 43.71
N LEU A 168 14.99 -10.54 42.53
CA LEU A 168 14.53 -11.92 42.42
C LEU A 168 15.62 -12.91 42.84
N GLU A 169 16.87 -12.68 42.44
CA GLU A 169 18.02 -13.49 42.86
C GLU A 169 18.20 -13.46 44.39
N ASP A 170 18.13 -12.27 45.01
CA ASP A 170 18.20 -12.11 46.46
C ASP A 170 17.05 -12.87 47.16
N GLN A 171 15.82 -12.78 46.64
CA GLN A 171 14.68 -13.52 47.18
C GLN A 171 14.86 -15.04 47.06
N ASP A 172 15.39 -15.53 45.93
CA ASP A 172 15.66 -16.96 45.74
C ASP A 172 16.72 -17.46 46.72
N THR A 173 17.78 -16.68 46.98
CA THR A 173 18.79 -17.05 47.99
C THR A 173 18.20 -17.10 49.41
N GLU A 174 17.31 -16.16 49.76
CA GLU A 174 16.64 -16.16 51.06
C GLU A 174 15.67 -17.34 51.20
N ILE A 175 14.96 -17.71 50.12
CA ILE A 175 14.12 -18.90 50.08
C ILE A 175 14.94 -20.17 50.35
N GLU A 176 16.10 -20.32 49.72
CA GLU A 176 16.98 -21.48 49.95
C GLU A 176 17.57 -21.49 51.37
N ARG A 177 17.90 -20.32 51.92
CA ARG A 177 18.33 -20.18 53.32
C ARG A 177 17.23 -20.64 54.28
N LEU A 178 16.01 -20.14 54.11
CA LEU A 178 14.86 -20.51 54.95
C LEU A 178 14.50 -21.99 54.81
N LYS A 179 14.56 -22.57 53.61
CA LYS A 179 14.39 -24.02 53.41
C LYS A 179 15.41 -24.82 54.21
N SER A 180 16.68 -24.41 54.16
CA SER A 180 17.76 -25.07 54.89
C SER A 180 17.56 -24.96 56.41
N GLU A 181 17.12 -23.80 56.90
CA GLU A 181 16.80 -23.56 58.31
C GLU A 181 15.63 -24.42 58.80
N ILE A 182 14.56 -24.54 58.00
CA ILE A 182 13.42 -25.42 58.29
C ILE A 182 13.87 -26.88 58.37
N ILE A 183 14.73 -27.35 57.46
CA ILE A 183 15.27 -28.72 57.48
C ILE A 183 16.08 -28.95 58.76
N ALA A 184 16.92 -28.00 59.16
CA ALA A 184 17.73 -28.08 60.37
C ALA A 184 16.87 -28.08 61.65
N LEU A 185 15.84 -27.23 61.71
CA LEU A 185 14.88 -27.18 62.83
C LEU A 185 14.08 -28.48 62.94
N ASN A 186 13.64 -29.06 61.82
CA ASN A 186 12.95 -30.34 61.81
C ASN A 186 13.84 -31.49 62.30
N LYS A 187 15.11 -31.55 61.87
CA LYS A 187 16.07 -32.55 62.37
C LYS A 187 16.34 -32.38 63.88
N THR A 188 16.45 -31.14 64.36
CA THR A 188 16.64 -30.85 65.78
C THR A 188 15.40 -31.24 66.60
N LYS A 189 14.20 -30.97 66.07
CA LYS A 189 12.91 -31.36 66.66
C LYS A 189 12.76 -32.88 66.75
N GLU A 190 13.23 -33.63 65.75
CA GLU A 190 13.24 -35.09 65.80
C GLU A 190 14.23 -35.64 66.83
N ARG A 191 15.39 -35.00 66.99
CA ARG A 191 16.41 -35.38 67.99
C ARG A 191 16.01 -35.10 69.44
N MET A 192 15.10 -34.16 69.67
CA MET A 192 14.60 -33.79 70.99
C MET A 192 13.43 -34.66 71.49
N ARG A 193 13.01 -35.69 70.74
CA ARG A 193 11.95 -36.61 71.19
C ARG A 193 12.51 -37.72 72.09
N PRO A 194 12.07 -37.84 73.36
CA PRO A 194 12.41 -38.99 74.19
C PRO A 194 11.66 -40.24 73.71
N TYR A 195 12.27 -41.40 73.91
CA TYR A 195 11.66 -42.71 73.68
C TYR A 195 10.57 -42.96 74.73
N GLN A 196 9.31 -42.60 74.43
CA GLN A 196 8.14 -43.02 75.21
C GLN A 196 6.98 -43.40 74.27
N SER A 197 6.58 -44.66 74.41
CA SER A 197 5.26 -45.16 74.05
C SER A 197 4.21 -44.47 74.91
N ASN A 198 3.33 -43.68 74.28
CA ASN A 198 1.87 -43.71 74.46
C ASN A 198 1.24 -42.50 73.75
N GLN A 199 0.03 -42.70 73.23
CA GLN A 199 -0.86 -41.67 72.73
C GLN A 199 -1.04 -40.56 73.78
N GLU A 200 -1.03 -39.29 73.35
CA GLU A 200 -1.88 -38.24 73.93
C GLU A 200 -1.89 -36.98 73.03
N ASP A 201 -3.06 -36.77 72.42
CA ASP A 201 -3.74 -35.50 72.16
C ASP A 201 -2.93 -34.25 71.76
N GLU A 202 -2.72 -34.11 70.44
CA GLU A 202 -2.84 -32.78 69.83
C GLU A 202 -4.21 -32.21 70.26
N ASP A 203 -4.16 -31.12 71.04
CA ASP A 203 -5.31 -30.36 71.53
C ASP A 203 -6.40 -30.31 70.43
N PRO A 204 -7.61 -30.85 70.71
CA PRO A 204 -8.68 -30.93 69.72
C PRO A 204 -8.99 -29.57 69.11
N ASP A 205 -8.77 -28.47 69.83
CA ASP A 205 -9.01 -27.12 69.32
C ASP A 205 -7.91 -26.65 68.36
N ILE A 206 -6.65 -27.03 68.58
CA ILE A 206 -5.55 -26.78 67.63
C ILE A 206 -5.78 -27.54 66.31
N LYS A 207 -6.27 -28.79 66.36
CA LYS A 207 -6.66 -29.55 65.16
C LYS A 207 -7.80 -28.88 64.40
N LYS A 208 -8.81 -28.37 65.10
CA LYS A 208 -9.92 -27.61 64.49
C LYS A 208 -9.40 -26.31 63.86
N ILE A 209 -8.54 -25.56 64.55
CA ILE A 209 -7.93 -24.32 64.03
C ILE A 209 -7.13 -24.61 62.75
N LYS A 210 -6.28 -25.64 62.72
CA LYS A 210 -5.52 -26.02 61.52
C LYS A 210 -6.44 -26.41 60.35
N LYS A 211 -7.55 -27.12 60.61
CA LYS A 211 -8.56 -27.44 59.58
C LYS A 211 -9.23 -26.18 59.04
N VAL A 212 -9.66 -25.27 59.91
CA VAL A 212 -10.28 -23.99 59.50
C VAL A 212 -9.28 -23.13 58.73
N GLN A 213 -8.03 -23.02 59.17
CA GLN A 213 -6.97 -22.28 58.47
C GLN A 213 -6.65 -22.89 57.10
N SER A 214 -6.56 -24.22 56.99
CA SER A 214 -6.37 -24.90 55.70
C SER A 214 -7.54 -24.62 54.75
N PHE A 215 -8.78 -24.70 55.26
CA PHE A 215 -9.98 -24.35 54.51
C PHE A 215 -9.97 -22.88 54.06
N MET A 216 -9.63 -21.94 54.96
CA MET A 216 -9.55 -20.52 54.64
C MET A 216 -8.45 -20.21 53.62
N ARG A 217 -7.25 -20.81 53.74
CA ARG A 217 -6.17 -20.67 52.76
C ARG A 217 -6.62 -21.18 51.39
N GLY A 218 -7.24 -22.36 51.33
CA GLY A 218 -7.79 -22.92 50.09
C GLY A 218 -8.91 -22.05 49.50
N TRP A 219 -9.78 -21.50 50.34
CA TRP A 219 -10.84 -20.57 49.92
C TRP A 219 -10.27 -19.25 49.36
N LEU A 220 -9.29 -18.64 50.04
CA LEU A 220 -8.59 -17.44 49.58
C LEU A 220 -7.86 -17.68 48.25
N CYS A 221 -7.17 -18.81 48.10
CA CYS A 221 -6.53 -19.20 46.84
C CYS A 221 -7.56 -19.35 45.70
N ARG A 222 -8.67 -20.06 45.92
CA ARG A 222 -9.75 -20.19 44.92
C ARG A 222 -10.37 -18.85 44.56
N ARG A 223 -10.56 -17.96 45.54
CA ARG A 223 -11.10 -16.61 45.31
C ARG A 223 -10.13 -15.76 44.48
N LYS A 224 -8.84 -15.73 44.84
CA LYS A 224 -7.80 -15.02 44.08
C LYS A 224 -7.68 -15.58 42.66
N TRP A 225 -7.69 -16.90 42.48
CA TRP A 225 -7.67 -17.53 41.16
C TRP A 225 -8.88 -17.12 40.32
N LYS A 226 -10.09 -17.13 40.90
CA LYS A 226 -11.29 -16.63 40.22
C LYS A 226 -11.15 -15.18 39.77
N THR A 227 -10.58 -14.31 40.60
CA THR A 227 -10.32 -12.91 40.22
C THR A 227 -9.32 -12.83 39.07
N ILE A 228 -8.17 -13.50 39.15
CA ILE A 228 -7.14 -13.49 38.09
C ILE A 228 -7.71 -14.01 36.77
N VAL A 229 -8.48 -15.09 36.80
CA VAL A 229 -9.12 -15.66 35.61
C VAL A 229 -10.14 -14.68 35.03
N GLN A 230 -10.96 -14.05 35.87
CA GLN A 230 -11.93 -13.06 35.42
C GLN A 230 -11.25 -11.85 34.78
N ASP A 231 -10.20 -11.34 35.41
CA ASP A 231 -9.41 -10.21 34.91
C ASP A 231 -8.75 -10.57 33.57
N TYR A 232 -8.24 -11.80 33.41
CA TYR A 232 -7.73 -12.29 32.14
C TYR A 232 -8.83 -12.40 31.07
N ILE A 233 -9.99 -12.98 31.39
CA ILE A 233 -11.11 -13.14 30.43
C ILE A 233 -11.62 -11.77 29.93
N CYS A 234 -11.58 -10.75 30.80
CA CYS A 234 -11.94 -9.37 30.51
C CYS A 234 -10.77 -8.56 29.92
N SER A 235 -9.57 -9.12 29.83
CA SER A 235 -8.40 -8.39 29.32
C SER A 235 -8.52 -8.11 27.81
N PRO A 236 -7.98 -6.97 27.33
CA PRO A 236 -7.91 -6.67 25.89
C PRO A 236 -7.18 -7.75 25.08
N HIS A 237 -6.17 -8.39 25.68
CA HIS A 237 -5.44 -9.48 25.06
C HIS A 237 -6.33 -10.70 24.80
N ALA A 238 -7.10 -11.15 25.81
CA ALA A 238 -8.02 -12.26 25.64
C ALA A 238 -9.15 -11.94 24.65
N GLU A 239 -9.63 -10.70 24.62
CA GLU A 239 -10.58 -10.25 23.60
C GLU A 239 -9.98 -10.32 22.18
N SER A 240 -8.76 -9.82 21.99
CA SER A 240 -8.05 -9.89 20.71
C SER A 240 -7.83 -11.35 20.25
N MET A 241 -7.44 -12.23 21.18
CA MET A 241 -7.28 -13.66 20.87
C MET A 241 -8.62 -14.34 20.53
N ARG A 242 -9.74 -13.95 21.15
CA ARG A 242 -11.07 -14.42 20.74
C ARG A 242 -11.42 -13.95 19.33
N LYS A 243 -11.12 -12.69 18.98
CA LYS A 243 -11.31 -12.16 17.62
C LYS A 243 -10.44 -12.93 16.61
N ARG A 244 -9.16 -13.15 16.92
CA ARG A 244 -8.27 -13.99 16.10
C ARG A 244 -8.88 -15.36 15.83
N ASN A 245 -9.34 -16.07 16.87
CA ASN A 245 -9.93 -17.40 16.73
C ASN A 245 -11.23 -17.36 15.92
N GLN A 246 -12.07 -16.34 16.12
CA GLN A 246 -13.29 -16.16 15.33
C GLN A 246 -12.98 -15.98 13.84
N ILE A 247 -11.95 -15.21 13.48
CA ILE A 247 -11.50 -15.04 12.09
C ILE A 247 -11.10 -16.39 11.49
N VAL A 248 -10.37 -17.22 12.25
CA VAL A 248 -10.01 -18.58 11.81
C VAL A 248 -11.25 -19.44 11.57
N PHE A 249 -12.23 -19.42 12.47
CA PHE A 249 -13.46 -20.19 12.28
C PHE A 249 -14.23 -19.73 11.04
N THR A 250 -14.42 -18.42 10.89
CA THR A 250 -15.03 -17.82 9.69
C THR A 250 -14.27 -18.19 8.41
N MET A 251 -12.93 -18.24 8.45
CA MET A 251 -12.11 -18.66 7.32
C MET A 251 -12.40 -20.11 6.92
N VAL A 252 -12.54 -21.03 7.88
CA VAL A 252 -12.82 -22.44 7.57
C VAL A 252 -14.24 -22.63 7.03
N GLU A 253 -15.21 -21.88 7.55
CA GLU A 253 -16.58 -21.87 7.02
C GLU A 253 -16.60 -21.32 5.59
N ALA A 254 -15.94 -20.18 5.36
CA ALA A 254 -15.80 -19.58 4.03
C ALA A 254 -15.11 -20.51 3.02
N GLU A 255 -14.11 -21.27 3.47
CA GLU A 255 -13.43 -22.26 2.63
C GLU A 255 -14.29 -23.48 2.35
N SER A 256 -15.07 -23.94 3.33
CA SER A 256 -16.05 -25.02 3.13
C SER A 256 -17.07 -24.66 2.07
N GLU A 257 -17.58 -23.43 2.10
CA GLU A 257 -18.52 -22.91 1.12
C GLU A 257 -17.87 -22.81 -0.27
N TYR A 258 -16.64 -22.30 -0.35
CA TYR A 258 -15.92 -22.20 -1.61
C TYR A 258 -15.63 -23.58 -2.25
N VAL A 259 -15.17 -24.55 -1.46
CA VAL A 259 -14.98 -25.93 -1.92
C VAL A 259 -16.30 -26.53 -2.39
N HIS A 260 -17.41 -26.25 -1.71
CA HIS A 260 -18.73 -26.69 -2.14
C HIS A 260 -19.13 -26.10 -3.51
N GLN A 261 -18.86 -24.81 -3.73
CA GLN A 261 -19.10 -24.15 -5.02
C GLN A 261 -18.25 -24.76 -6.15
N LEU A 262 -16.97 -25.06 -5.88
CA LEU A 262 -16.10 -25.76 -6.84
C LEU A 262 -16.57 -27.20 -7.08
N TYR A 263 -17.07 -27.87 -6.04
CA TYR A 263 -17.66 -29.20 -6.16
C TYR A 263 -18.85 -29.19 -7.11
N ILE A 264 -19.74 -28.20 -7.00
CA ILE A 264 -20.87 -28.01 -7.93
C ILE A 264 -20.37 -27.71 -9.34
N LEU A 265 -19.38 -26.82 -9.51
CA LEU A 265 -18.77 -26.53 -10.81
C LEU A 265 -18.28 -27.81 -11.51
N VAL A 266 -17.57 -28.68 -10.78
CA VAL A 266 -16.97 -29.89 -11.34
C VAL A 266 -17.98 -31.03 -11.50
N ASN A 267 -18.76 -31.33 -10.46
CA ASN A 267 -19.65 -32.49 -10.44
C ASN A 267 -21.03 -32.19 -11.02
N GLY A 268 -21.51 -30.95 -10.90
CA GLY A 268 -22.78 -30.49 -11.45
C GLY A 268 -22.70 -30.10 -12.92
N PHE A 269 -21.55 -29.59 -13.39
CA PHE A 269 -21.41 -29.11 -14.77
C PHE A 269 -20.32 -29.81 -15.57
N LEU A 270 -19.05 -29.74 -15.16
CA LEU A 270 -17.92 -30.28 -15.95
C LEU A 270 -18.09 -31.76 -16.28
N ARG A 271 -18.28 -32.62 -15.27
CA ARG A 271 -18.40 -34.07 -15.47
C ARG A 271 -19.63 -34.43 -16.33
N PRO A 272 -20.85 -33.93 -16.05
CA PRO A 272 -22.01 -34.15 -16.91
C PRO A 272 -21.84 -33.65 -18.35
N LEU A 273 -21.22 -32.48 -18.56
CA LEU A 273 -20.98 -31.94 -19.90
C LEU A 273 -19.91 -32.74 -20.66
N ARG A 274 -18.86 -33.21 -19.97
CA ARG A 274 -17.86 -34.13 -20.53
C ARG A 274 -18.51 -35.44 -20.97
N MET A 275 -19.48 -35.96 -20.21
CA MET A 275 -20.27 -37.14 -20.62
C MET A 275 -21.20 -36.85 -21.80
N ALA A 276 -21.87 -35.69 -21.81
CA ALA A 276 -22.74 -35.28 -22.92
C ALA A 276 -21.97 -35.12 -24.24
N ALA A 277 -20.72 -34.66 -24.17
CA ALA A 277 -19.80 -34.57 -25.31
C ALA A 277 -19.45 -35.94 -25.93
N SER A 278 -19.53 -37.02 -25.14
CA SER A 278 -19.33 -38.40 -25.62
C SER A 278 -20.61 -39.09 -26.12
N SER A 279 -21.75 -38.38 -26.15
CA SER A 279 -23.02 -38.96 -26.60
C SER A 279 -23.08 -39.14 -28.13
N LYS A 280 -24.03 -39.95 -28.62
CA LYS A 280 -24.19 -40.21 -30.06
C LYS A 280 -24.52 -38.96 -30.89
N LYS A 281 -25.16 -37.97 -30.28
CA LYS A 281 -25.45 -36.65 -30.88
C LYS A 281 -25.01 -35.58 -29.86
N PRO A 282 -23.71 -35.25 -29.82
CA PRO A 282 -23.17 -34.41 -28.76
C PRO A 282 -23.68 -32.97 -28.90
N PRO A 283 -24.26 -32.38 -27.83
CA PRO A 283 -24.69 -30.98 -27.84
C PRO A 283 -23.50 -30.01 -27.73
N ILE A 284 -22.35 -30.49 -27.27
CA ILE A 284 -21.09 -29.75 -27.08
C ILE A 284 -19.90 -30.67 -27.41
N SER A 285 -18.80 -30.12 -27.93
CA SER A 285 -17.59 -30.90 -28.23
C SER A 285 -16.69 -31.10 -27.00
N HIS A 286 -15.77 -32.07 -27.06
CA HIS A 286 -14.77 -32.25 -26.00
C HIS A 286 -13.82 -31.06 -25.88
N ASP A 287 -13.48 -30.43 -27.00
CA ASP A 287 -12.60 -29.26 -27.05
C ASP A 287 -13.25 -28.04 -26.41
N ASP A 288 -14.56 -27.84 -26.63
CA ASP A 288 -15.34 -26.77 -25.98
C ASP A 288 -15.39 -26.98 -24.47
N VAL A 289 -15.67 -28.21 -24.01
CA VAL A 289 -15.68 -28.53 -22.56
C VAL A 289 -14.30 -28.31 -21.96
N SER A 290 -13.22 -28.73 -22.64
CA SER A 290 -11.85 -28.49 -22.16
C SER A 290 -11.54 -27.00 -22.10
N SER A 291 -12.01 -26.22 -23.07
CA SER A 291 -11.79 -24.77 -23.15
C SER A 291 -12.55 -23.99 -22.07
N ILE A 292 -13.79 -24.40 -21.75
CA ILE A 292 -14.64 -23.74 -20.74
C ILE A 292 -14.13 -23.99 -19.32
N PHE A 293 -13.72 -25.22 -19.01
CA PHE A 293 -13.42 -25.61 -17.63
C PHE A 293 -11.91 -25.68 -17.33
N LEU A 294 -11.05 -25.81 -18.33
CA LEU A 294 -9.59 -25.82 -18.20
C LEU A 294 -9.11 -26.67 -17.01
N ASN A 295 -8.53 -26.03 -15.99
CA ASN A 295 -7.95 -26.65 -14.80
C ASN A 295 -8.86 -26.53 -13.56
N SER A 296 -10.18 -26.30 -13.72
CA SER A 296 -11.15 -26.20 -12.62
C SER A 296 -11.16 -27.42 -11.69
N GLU A 297 -10.98 -28.63 -12.23
CA GLU A 297 -10.91 -29.87 -11.45
C GLU A 297 -9.67 -29.90 -10.55
N THR A 298 -8.53 -29.38 -11.02
CA THR A 298 -7.29 -29.25 -10.24
C THR A 298 -7.45 -28.21 -9.13
N ILE A 299 -8.11 -27.07 -9.42
CA ILE A 299 -8.39 -26.04 -8.41
C ILE A 299 -9.25 -26.61 -7.29
N MET A 300 -10.34 -27.32 -7.63
CA MET A 300 -11.20 -28.00 -6.65
C MET A 300 -10.40 -28.93 -5.74
N PHE A 301 -9.57 -29.82 -6.32
CA PHE A 301 -8.78 -30.77 -5.56
C PHE A 301 -7.81 -30.11 -4.58
N LEU A 302 -7.15 -29.03 -5.01
CA LEU A 302 -6.17 -28.32 -4.19
C LEU A 302 -6.84 -27.60 -3.00
N HIS A 303 -8.00 -26.97 -3.23
CA HIS A 303 -8.79 -26.36 -2.16
C HIS A 303 -9.40 -27.40 -1.23
N GLU A 304 -9.75 -28.58 -1.72
CA GLU A 304 -10.21 -29.68 -0.87
C GLU A 304 -9.11 -30.16 0.10
N ILE A 305 -7.86 -30.28 -0.37
CA ILE A 305 -6.70 -30.58 0.51
C ILE A 305 -6.51 -29.47 1.55
N PHE A 306 -6.53 -28.22 1.12
CA PHE A 306 -6.36 -27.07 2.02
C PHE A 306 -7.46 -27.04 3.09
N HIS A 307 -8.71 -27.26 2.69
CA HIS A 307 -9.86 -27.32 3.58
C HIS A 307 -9.75 -28.46 4.60
N GLN A 308 -9.29 -29.65 4.19
CA GLN A 308 -9.04 -30.76 5.11
C GLN A 308 -7.96 -30.40 6.14
N GLY A 309 -6.89 -29.73 5.70
CA GLY A 309 -5.85 -29.20 6.58
C GLY A 309 -6.41 -28.24 7.63
N LEU A 310 -7.26 -27.30 7.21
CA LEU A 310 -7.94 -26.35 8.10
C LEU A 310 -8.85 -27.05 9.12
N LYS A 311 -9.67 -28.02 8.67
CA LYS A 311 -10.53 -28.82 9.56
C LYS A 311 -9.72 -29.57 10.62
N ALA A 312 -8.59 -30.15 10.25
CA ALA A 312 -7.71 -30.84 11.19
C ALA A 312 -7.13 -29.89 12.26
N ARG A 313 -6.85 -28.62 11.93
CA ARG A 313 -6.38 -27.62 12.90
C ARG A 313 -7.47 -27.21 13.88
N ILE A 314 -8.70 -27.02 13.40
CA ILE A 314 -9.84 -26.75 14.29
C ILE A 314 -10.10 -27.91 15.26
N ALA A 315 -9.95 -29.16 14.81
CA ALA A 315 -10.14 -30.32 15.68
C ALA A 315 -9.14 -30.38 16.85
N ASN A 316 -7.98 -29.72 16.73
CA ASN A 316 -6.93 -29.65 17.74
C ASN A 316 -6.92 -28.32 18.53
N TRP A 317 -8.02 -27.55 18.47
CA TRP A 317 -8.20 -26.33 19.28
C TRP A 317 -8.01 -26.64 20.78
N PRO A 318 -7.25 -25.82 21.55
CA PRO A 318 -6.97 -24.40 21.36
C PRO A 318 -5.72 -24.02 20.56
N THR A 319 -4.89 -24.98 20.13
CA THR A 319 -3.65 -24.68 19.41
C THR A 319 -3.92 -24.48 17.92
N LEU A 320 -4.18 -23.23 17.51
CA LEU A 320 -4.46 -22.86 16.12
C LEU A 320 -3.21 -22.28 15.44
N ILE A 321 -2.40 -23.21 14.91
CA ILE A 321 -1.32 -22.91 13.96
C ILE A 321 -1.85 -23.19 12.55
N LEU A 322 -1.66 -22.28 11.61
CA LEU A 322 -2.18 -22.30 10.24
C LEU A 322 -1.12 -21.98 9.18
N ALA A 323 0.00 -21.38 9.57
CA ALA A 323 0.92 -20.78 8.59
C ALA A 323 1.47 -21.77 7.56
N ASP A 324 1.76 -23.00 7.96
CA ASP A 324 2.25 -24.06 7.08
C ASP A 324 1.19 -24.59 6.09
N LEU A 325 -0.11 -24.40 6.39
CA LEU A 325 -1.16 -24.71 5.43
C LEU A 325 -1.14 -23.76 4.24
N PHE A 326 -0.68 -22.52 4.42
CA PHE A 326 -0.53 -21.59 3.30
C PHE A 326 0.65 -21.93 2.40
N ASP A 327 1.64 -22.70 2.87
CA ASP A 327 2.70 -23.23 2.01
C ASP A 327 2.15 -24.27 1.02
N ILE A 328 1.10 -25.02 1.41
CA ILE A 328 0.35 -25.94 0.54
C ILE A 328 -0.40 -25.17 -0.56
N LEU A 329 -0.69 -23.88 -0.35
CA LEU A 329 -1.30 -23.00 -1.34
C LEU A 329 -0.28 -22.40 -2.33
N LEU A 330 1.03 -22.51 -2.11
CA LEU A 330 2.01 -21.92 -3.05
C LEU A 330 1.99 -22.55 -4.46
N PRO A 331 1.74 -23.87 -4.63
CA PRO A 331 1.47 -24.45 -5.94
C PRO A 331 0.22 -23.87 -6.64
N MET A 332 -0.70 -23.21 -5.92
CA MET A 332 -1.87 -22.53 -6.51
C MET A 332 -1.45 -21.43 -7.50
N LEU A 333 -0.27 -20.82 -7.33
CA LEU A 333 0.18 -19.64 -8.09
C LEU A 333 0.09 -19.87 -9.61
N ASN A 334 0.69 -20.96 -10.10
CA ASN A 334 0.73 -21.25 -11.54
C ASN A 334 -0.64 -21.69 -12.08
N ILE A 335 -1.41 -22.44 -11.26
CA ILE A 335 -2.72 -22.98 -11.65
C ILE A 335 -3.73 -21.81 -11.80
N TYR A 336 -3.73 -20.87 -10.87
CA TYR A 336 -4.62 -19.70 -10.91
C TYR A 336 -4.25 -18.73 -12.03
N GLN A 337 -2.97 -18.50 -12.30
CA GLN A 337 -2.55 -17.66 -13.43
C GLN A 337 -3.10 -18.20 -14.76
N GLU A 338 -2.97 -19.51 -14.98
CA GLU A 338 -3.49 -20.15 -16.20
C GLU A 338 -5.02 -20.02 -16.30
N PHE A 339 -5.73 -20.22 -15.18
CA PHE A 339 -7.18 -20.07 -15.13
C PHE A 339 -7.63 -18.64 -15.44
N VAL A 340 -6.99 -17.64 -14.81
CA VAL A 340 -7.30 -16.21 -14.95
C VAL A 340 -7.11 -15.75 -16.39
N ARG A 341 -5.96 -16.09 -16.99
CA ARG A 341 -5.64 -15.75 -18.38
C ARG A 341 -6.67 -16.32 -19.36
N ASN A 342 -7.16 -17.54 -19.11
CA ASN A 342 -8.14 -18.20 -19.97
C ASN A 342 -9.61 -17.87 -19.61
N HIS A 343 -9.88 -17.17 -18.51
CA HIS A 343 -11.24 -16.99 -17.98
C HIS A 343 -12.18 -16.33 -19.00
N GLN A 344 -11.70 -15.28 -19.66
CA GLN A 344 -12.49 -14.57 -20.67
C GLN A 344 -12.78 -15.44 -21.90
N TYR A 345 -11.79 -16.22 -22.35
CA TYR A 345 -11.96 -17.16 -23.46
C TYR A 345 -12.97 -18.27 -23.09
N SER A 346 -12.91 -18.76 -21.85
CA SER A 346 -13.85 -19.76 -21.32
C SER A 346 -15.30 -19.28 -21.42
N LEU A 347 -15.55 -18.03 -20.99
CA LEU A 347 -16.89 -17.41 -21.07
C LEU A 347 -17.33 -17.19 -22.53
N GLN A 348 -16.42 -16.84 -23.43
CA GLN A 348 -16.73 -16.68 -24.85
C GLN A 348 -17.12 -17.99 -25.51
N VAL A 349 -16.37 -19.07 -25.26
CA VAL A 349 -16.70 -20.42 -25.75
C VAL A 349 -18.06 -20.85 -25.21
N LEU A 350 -18.32 -20.64 -23.91
CA LEU A 350 -19.61 -20.93 -23.31
C LEU A 350 -20.76 -20.16 -23.99
N ALA A 351 -20.57 -18.87 -24.27
CA ALA A 351 -21.56 -18.04 -24.98
C ALA A 351 -21.82 -18.55 -26.41
N ASN A 352 -20.77 -19.00 -27.11
CA ASN A 352 -20.91 -19.62 -28.44
C ASN A 352 -21.67 -20.94 -28.35
N CYS A 353 -21.37 -21.80 -27.37
CA CYS A 353 -22.10 -23.05 -27.15
C CYS A 353 -23.59 -22.79 -26.86
N LYS A 354 -23.93 -21.73 -26.11
CA LYS A 354 -25.32 -21.30 -25.83
C LYS A 354 -26.13 -20.94 -27.09
N GLN A 355 -25.49 -20.68 -28.24
CA GLN A 355 -26.21 -20.48 -29.50
C GLN A 355 -26.84 -21.79 -30.03
N ASN A 356 -26.31 -22.94 -29.63
CA ASN A 356 -26.90 -24.23 -29.93
C ASN A 356 -28.10 -24.50 -29.00
N ARG A 357 -29.31 -24.59 -29.57
CA ARG A 357 -30.56 -24.81 -28.81
C ARG A 357 -30.57 -26.11 -28.01
N ASP A 358 -29.90 -27.16 -28.49
CA ASP A 358 -29.83 -28.45 -27.78
C ASP A 358 -28.95 -28.32 -26.52
N PHE A 359 -27.85 -27.56 -26.62
CA PHE A 359 -26.97 -27.25 -25.48
C PHE A 359 -27.62 -26.28 -24.49
N ASP A 360 -28.23 -25.18 -24.94
CA ASP A 360 -28.89 -24.20 -24.05
C ASP A 360 -29.98 -24.84 -23.20
N LYS A 361 -30.77 -25.75 -23.79
CA LYS A 361 -31.76 -26.54 -23.04
C LYS A 361 -31.12 -27.46 -22.00
N LEU A 362 -30.06 -28.17 -22.37
CA LEU A 362 -29.34 -29.06 -21.46
C LEU A 362 -28.74 -28.27 -20.28
N LEU A 363 -28.09 -27.15 -20.56
CA LEU A 363 -27.46 -26.31 -19.56
C LEU A 363 -28.50 -25.76 -18.56
N LYS A 364 -29.65 -25.27 -19.05
CA LYS A 364 -30.75 -24.83 -18.19
C LYS A 364 -31.31 -25.94 -17.28
N GLN A 365 -31.29 -27.20 -17.73
CA GLN A 365 -31.67 -28.33 -16.88
C GLN A 365 -30.67 -28.54 -15.73
N TYR A 366 -29.37 -28.36 -16.00
CA TYR A 366 -28.34 -28.45 -14.97
C TYR A 366 -28.38 -27.26 -14.00
N GLU A 367 -28.61 -26.04 -14.50
CA GLU A 367 -28.77 -24.84 -13.68
C GLU A 367 -30.04 -24.88 -12.81
N ALA A 368 -31.06 -25.64 -13.20
CA ALA A 368 -32.27 -25.86 -12.41
C ALA A 368 -32.06 -26.82 -11.21
N ASN A 369 -30.89 -27.44 -11.08
CA ASN A 369 -30.57 -28.26 -9.92
C ASN A 369 -30.65 -27.41 -8.63
N PRO A 370 -31.37 -27.84 -7.57
CA PRO A 370 -31.44 -27.11 -6.32
C PRO A 370 -30.07 -26.77 -5.70
N ALA A 371 -29.06 -27.61 -5.92
CA ALA A 371 -27.69 -27.35 -5.46
C ALA A 371 -27.07 -26.08 -6.09
N CYS A 372 -27.54 -25.64 -7.25
CA CYS A 372 -27.07 -24.41 -7.88
C CYS A 372 -27.67 -23.15 -7.24
N GLU A 373 -28.74 -23.28 -6.45
CA GLU A 373 -29.44 -22.14 -5.81
C GLU A 373 -29.85 -21.03 -6.80
N GLY A 374 -30.19 -21.42 -8.04
CA GLY A 374 -30.54 -20.47 -9.11
C GLY A 374 -29.37 -19.71 -9.74
N ARG A 375 -28.12 -20.08 -9.41
CA ARG A 375 -26.91 -19.52 -10.03
C ARG A 375 -26.62 -20.17 -11.38
N MET A 376 -26.16 -19.37 -12.33
CA MET A 376 -25.76 -19.83 -13.66
C MET A 376 -24.33 -20.38 -13.66
N LEU A 377 -23.97 -21.17 -14.67
CA LEU A 377 -22.61 -21.71 -14.82
C LEU A 377 -21.54 -20.61 -14.86
N GLU A 378 -21.82 -19.47 -15.50
CA GLU A 378 -20.91 -18.32 -15.54
C GLU A 378 -20.51 -17.86 -14.14
N THR A 379 -21.45 -17.83 -13.20
CA THR A 379 -21.19 -17.41 -11.81
C THR A 379 -20.20 -18.34 -11.14
N PHE A 380 -20.36 -19.65 -11.34
CA PHE A 380 -19.43 -20.64 -10.77
C PHE A 380 -18.02 -20.52 -11.35
N LEU A 381 -17.90 -20.22 -12.65
CA LEU A 381 -16.62 -19.99 -13.31
C LEU A 381 -15.92 -18.71 -12.79
N THR A 382 -16.65 -17.74 -12.24
CA THR A 382 -16.06 -16.51 -11.70
C THR A 382 -15.55 -16.66 -10.27
N TYR A 383 -16.03 -17.63 -9.47
CA TYR A 383 -15.62 -17.73 -8.05
C TYR A 383 -14.10 -17.79 -7.81
N PRO A 384 -13.29 -18.54 -8.60
CA PRO A 384 -11.85 -18.55 -8.44
C PRO A 384 -11.20 -17.16 -8.58
N MET A 385 -11.77 -16.27 -9.39
CA MET A 385 -11.24 -14.90 -9.58
C MET A 385 -11.22 -14.10 -8.27
N PHE A 386 -12.09 -14.42 -7.31
CA PHE A 386 -12.27 -13.66 -6.08
C PHE A 386 -11.65 -14.32 -4.84
N GLN A 387 -11.25 -15.59 -4.90
CA GLN A 387 -10.79 -16.30 -3.71
C GLN A 387 -9.43 -15.79 -3.20
N ILE A 388 -8.49 -15.49 -4.10
CA ILE A 388 -7.16 -14.98 -3.74
C ILE A 388 -7.25 -13.63 -3.01
N PRO A 389 -7.98 -12.61 -3.51
CA PRO A 389 -8.24 -11.38 -2.75
C PRO A 389 -8.85 -11.62 -1.35
N ARG A 390 -9.79 -12.56 -1.22
CA ARG A 390 -10.41 -12.89 0.09
C ARG A 390 -9.40 -13.45 1.09
N TYR A 391 -8.46 -14.28 0.65
CA TYR A 391 -7.38 -14.75 1.54
C TYR A 391 -6.48 -13.61 2.00
N ILE A 392 -6.14 -12.66 1.14
CA ILE A 392 -5.31 -11.50 1.52
C ILE A 392 -5.99 -10.69 2.63
N ILE A 393 -7.29 -10.41 2.46
CA ILE A 393 -8.10 -9.68 3.46
C ILE A 393 -8.14 -10.46 4.78
N THR A 394 -8.46 -11.75 4.71
CA THR A 394 -8.54 -12.63 5.90
C THR A 394 -7.20 -12.70 6.64
N LEU A 395 -6.07 -12.82 5.92
CA LEU A 395 -4.74 -12.81 6.51
C LEU A 395 -4.38 -11.45 7.13
N HIS A 396 -4.79 -10.35 6.50
CA HIS A 396 -4.59 -9.01 7.04
C HIS A 396 -5.32 -8.85 8.39
N GLU A 397 -6.58 -9.27 8.45
CA GLU A 397 -7.40 -9.24 9.67
C GLU A 397 -6.82 -10.17 10.76
N LEU A 398 -6.39 -11.37 10.37
CA LEU A 398 -5.78 -12.34 11.28
C LEU A 398 -4.47 -11.79 11.90
N LEU A 399 -3.62 -11.14 11.09
CA LEU A 399 -2.37 -10.53 11.53
C LEU A 399 -2.59 -9.32 12.46
N ALA A 400 -3.67 -8.57 12.26
CA ALA A 400 -4.05 -7.46 13.15
C ALA A 400 -4.35 -7.95 14.58
N HIS A 401 -4.84 -9.17 14.72
CA HIS A 401 -5.14 -9.81 16.01
C HIS A 401 -4.09 -10.84 16.47
N THR A 402 -2.98 -10.97 15.75
CA THR A 402 -1.88 -11.88 16.12
C THR A 402 -0.76 -11.09 16.80
N PRO A 403 -0.39 -11.37 18.06
CA PRO A 403 0.69 -10.65 18.76
C PRO A 403 2.03 -10.68 18.01
N HIS A 404 2.87 -9.65 18.18
CA HIS A 404 4.19 -9.58 17.51
C HIS A 404 5.14 -10.73 17.87
N GLU A 405 5.08 -11.20 19.12
CA GLU A 405 5.86 -12.34 19.63
C GLU A 405 5.26 -13.71 19.26
N HIS A 406 4.14 -13.75 18.52
CA HIS A 406 3.51 -15.01 18.14
C HIS A 406 4.37 -15.77 17.12
N VAL A 407 4.58 -17.06 17.36
CA VAL A 407 5.47 -17.92 16.55
C VAL A 407 5.15 -17.94 15.05
N GLU A 408 3.87 -17.76 14.70
CA GLU A 408 3.39 -17.80 13.31
C GLU A 408 3.43 -16.48 12.56
N ARG A 409 3.66 -15.36 13.26
CA ARG A 409 3.42 -14.04 12.67
C ARG A 409 4.24 -13.83 11.40
N LYS A 410 5.54 -14.16 11.44
CA LYS A 410 6.45 -14.06 10.29
C LYS A 410 6.01 -14.91 9.11
N SER A 411 5.56 -16.14 9.38
CA SER A 411 5.12 -17.07 8.34
C SER A 411 3.80 -16.63 7.69
N LEU A 412 2.87 -16.08 8.48
CA LEU A 412 1.62 -15.50 7.96
C LEU A 412 1.88 -14.22 7.15
N GLU A 413 2.82 -13.36 7.58
CA GLU A 413 3.26 -12.18 6.82
C GLU A 413 3.89 -12.59 5.47
N PHE A 414 4.69 -13.65 5.46
CA PHE A 414 5.27 -14.21 4.24
C PHE A 414 4.19 -14.75 3.29
N ALA A 415 3.26 -15.57 3.80
CA ALA A 415 2.14 -16.09 3.02
C ALA A 415 1.28 -14.97 2.41
N LYS A 416 0.99 -13.93 3.20
CA LYS A 416 0.27 -12.74 2.74
C LYS A 416 1.00 -12.04 1.60
N SER A 417 2.31 -11.81 1.75
CA SER A 417 3.15 -11.17 0.71
C SER A 417 3.12 -11.97 -0.61
N LYS A 418 3.18 -13.30 -0.53
CA LYS A 418 3.09 -14.18 -1.70
C LYS A 418 1.73 -14.14 -2.39
N LEU A 419 0.63 -14.08 -1.63
CA LEU A 419 -0.71 -13.93 -2.19
C LEU A 419 -0.93 -12.54 -2.79
N GLU A 420 -0.37 -11.47 -2.18
CA GLU A 420 -0.39 -10.12 -2.75
C GLU A 420 0.38 -10.05 -4.07
N GLU A 421 1.53 -10.73 -4.16
CA GLU A 421 2.28 -10.90 -5.40
C GLU A 421 1.45 -11.61 -6.48
N LEU A 422 0.81 -12.73 -6.13
CA LEU A 422 -0.10 -13.42 -7.03
C LEU A 422 -1.23 -12.51 -7.53
N SER A 423 -1.88 -11.80 -6.61
CA SER A 423 -3.01 -10.93 -6.94
C SER A 423 -2.61 -9.81 -7.89
N ARG A 424 -1.38 -9.30 -7.81
CA ARG A 424 -0.87 -8.32 -8.79
C ARG A 424 -0.69 -8.98 -10.16
N VAL A 425 0.00 -10.13 -10.22
CA VAL A 425 0.21 -10.86 -11.49
C VAL A 425 -1.12 -11.22 -12.15
N MET A 426 -2.10 -11.73 -11.39
CA MET A 426 -3.43 -12.02 -11.90
C MET A 426 -4.13 -10.76 -12.44
N HIS A 427 -3.95 -9.61 -11.79
CA HIS A 427 -4.53 -8.35 -12.26
C HIS A 427 -3.90 -7.87 -13.57
N ASP A 428 -2.57 -7.95 -13.65
CA ASP A 428 -1.82 -7.59 -14.85
C ASP A 428 -2.22 -8.50 -16.02
N GLU A 429 -2.36 -9.82 -15.80
CA GLU A 429 -2.82 -10.79 -16.82
C GLU A 429 -4.24 -10.48 -17.34
N VAL A 430 -5.17 -10.08 -16.45
CA VAL A 430 -6.52 -9.65 -16.87
C VAL A 430 -6.43 -8.37 -17.70
N SER A 431 -5.59 -7.42 -17.31
CA SER A 431 -5.35 -6.18 -18.04
C SER A 431 -4.76 -6.45 -19.43
N ASP A 432 -3.76 -7.32 -19.52
CA ASP A 432 -3.09 -7.71 -20.77
C ASP A 432 -4.03 -8.46 -21.72
N THR A 433 -4.82 -9.39 -21.19
CA THR A 433 -5.82 -10.13 -21.98
C THR A 433 -6.88 -9.19 -22.56
N GLU A 434 -7.38 -8.24 -21.77
CA GLU A 434 -8.35 -7.24 -22.23
C GLU A 434 -7.72 -6.25 -23.21
N ASN A 435 -6.44 -5.92 -23.03
CA ASN A 435 -5.68 -5.06 -23.93
C ASN A 435 -5.48 -5.72 -25.31
N ILE A 436 -5.00 -6.97 -25.37
CA ILE A 436 -4.88 -7.76 -26.59
C ILE A 436 -6.23 -7.82 -27.33
N ARG A 437 -7.32 -8.07 -26.59
CA ARG A 437 -8.67 -8.13 -27.18
C ARG A 437 -9.09 -6.80 -27.80
N LYS A 438 -8.82 -5.67 -27.13
CA LYS A 438 -9.09 -4.34 -27.69
C LYS A 438 -8.27 -4.09 -28.94
N ASN A 439 -6.98 -4.43 -28.93
CA ASN A 439 -6.11 -4.31 -30.10
C ASN A 439 -6.62 -5.13 -31.29
N LEU A 440 -7.03 -6.38 -31.08
CA LEU A 440 -7.63 -7.23 -32.12
C LEU A 440 -8.98 -6.69 -32.64
N ALA A 441 -9.82 -6.13 -31.76
CA ALA A 441 -11.08 -5.53 -32.19
C ALA A 441 -10.85 -4.28 -33.06
N ILE A 442 -9.84 -3.49 -32.70
CA ILE A 442 -9.41 -2.30 -33.43
C ILE A 442 -8.82 -2.68 -34.79
N GLU A 443 -7.93 -3.66 -34.83
CA GLU A 443 -7.31 -4.16 -36.06
C GLU A 443 -8.38 -4.56 -37.09
N ARG A 444 -9.42 -5.29 -36.66
CA ARG A 444 -10.53 -5.70 -37.52
C ARG A 444 -11.41 -4.56 -38.03
N MET A 445 -11.35 -3.38 -37.40
CA MET A 445 -12.05 -2.18 -37.85
C MET A 445 -11.24 -1.39 -38.90
N ILE A 446 -9.94 -1.67 -39.04
CA ILE A 446 -9.05 -0.99 -39.99
C ILE A 446 -9.10 -1.76 -41.32
N VAL A 447 -9.46 -1.05 -42.39
CA VAL A 447 -9.45 -1.61 -43.76
C VAL A 447 -7.98 -1.91 -44.14
N GLU A 448 -7.71 -3.10 -44.66
CA GLU A 448 -6.36 -3.69 -44.89
C GLU A 448 -5.62 -4.24 -43.65
N GLY A 449 -6.18 -4.10 -42.45
CA GLY A 449 -5.56 -4.57 -41.21
C GLY A 449 -4.40 -3.69 -40.73
N CYS A 450 -3.90 -3.96 -39.53
CA CYS A 450 -2.79 -3.22 -38.94
C CYS A 450 -1.89 -4.16 -38.12
N ASP A 451 -0.84 -4.68 -38.76
CA ASP A 451 0.09 -5.66 -38.16
C ASP A 451 0.76 -5.18 -36.88
N ILE A 452 0.93 -3.86 -36.75
CA ILE A 452 1.46 -3.23 -35.54
C ILE A 452 0.57 -3.62 -34.34
N LEU A 453 -0.76 -3.57 -34.45
CA LEU A 453 -1.67 -3.93 -33.37
C LEU A 453 -1.71 -5.43 -33.02
N LEU A 454 -1.08 -6.28 -33.84
CA LEU A 454 -0.96 -7.72 -33.58
C LEU A 454 0.25 -8.04 -32.68
N ASP A 455 1.12 -7.07 -32.39
CA ASP A 455 2.22 -7.22 -31.44
C ASP A 455 1.69 -7.24 -30.00
N THR A 456 2.01 -8.32 -29.27
CA THR A 456 1.61 -8.51 -27.87
C THR A 456 2.27 -7.52 -26.91
N SER A 457 3.30 -6.80 -27.33
CA SER A 457 3.95 -5.75 -26.54
C SER A 457 3.22 -4.39 -26.56
N GLN A 458 2.13 -4.28 -27.32
CA GLN A 458 1.42 -3.00 -27.46
C GLN A 458 0.29 -2.83 -26.49
N THR A 459 0.19 -1.62 -25.92
CA THR A 459 -0.87 -1.25 -24.98
C THR A 459 -1.82 -0.23 -25.60
N PHE A 460 -3.09 -0.62 -25.73
CA PHE A 460 -4.18 0.28 -26.04
C PHE A 460 -4.41 1.23 -24.87
N ILE A 461 -4.40 2.53 -25.16
CA ILE A 461 -4.56 3.55 -24.12
C ILE A 461 -5.89 4.27 -24.26
N ARG A 462 -6.28 4.66 -25.48
CA ARG A 462 -7.52 5.43 -25.67
C ARG A 462 -8.06 5.38 -27.10
N GLN A 463 -9.38 5.40 -27.20
CA GLN A 463 -10.14 5.63 -28.44
C GLN A 463 -11.05 6.85 -28.25
N GLY A 464 -11.19 7.67 -29.30
CA GLY A 464 -12.07 8.84 -29.26
C GLY A 464 -12.45 9.35 -30.64
N THR A 465 -13.59 10.01 -30.72
CA THR A 465 -14.07 10.72 -31.92
C THR A 465 -13.46 12.13 -31.96
N MET A 466 -12.71 12.46 -33.00
CA MET A 466 -12.33 13.84 -33.30
C MET A 466 -13.27 14.43 -34.36
N LYS A 467 -13.33 15.77 -34.46
CA LYS A 467 -14.14 16.46 -35.46
C LYS A 467 -13.66 16.04 -36.86
N ASN A 468 -14.36 15.07 -37.45
CA ASN A 468 -14.23 14.51 -38.80
C ASN A 468 -13.45 13.18 -38.98
N SER A 469 -13.02 12.49 -37.90
CA SER A 469 -12.48 11.12 -38.00
C SER A 469 -12.49 10.38 -36.65
N ASN A 470 -12.54 9.04 -36.70
CA ASN A 470 -12.33 8.19 -35.54
C ASN A 470 -10.81 8.06 -35.31
N THR A 471 -10.31 8.48 -34.14
CA THR A 471 -8.88 8.43 -33.80
C THR A 471 -8.63 7.36 -32.74
N ILE A 472 -7.60 6.55 -32.96
CA ILE A 472 -7.18 5.47 -32.08
C ILE A 472 -5.73 5.74 -31.69
N ILE A 473 -5.44 5.83 -30.39
CA ILE A 473 -4.09 6.11 -29.88
C ILE A 473 -3.58 4.86 -29.19
N VAL A 474 -2.45 4.33 -29.68
CA VAL A 474 -1.79 3.14 -29.15
C VAL A 474 -0.37 3.50 -28.73
N LYS A 475 0.08 2.98 -27.59
CA LYS A 475 1.46 3.18 -27.13
C LYS A 475 2.30 1.98 -27.48
N HIS A 476 3.49 2.28 -27.98
CA HIS A 476 4.51 1.30 -28.29
C HIS A 476 5.66 1.44 -27.27
N GLU A 477 6.02 0.36 -26.58
CA GLU A 477 7.22 0.33 -25.73
C GLU A 477 8.29 -0.51 -26.43
N TRP A 478 9.32 0.17 -26.98
CA TRP A 478 10.44 -0.54 -27.59
C TRP A 478 11.63 -0.63 -26.64
N GLY A 479 11.79 -1.80 -26.01
CA GLY A 479 13.00 -2.17 -25.27
C GLY A 479 13.21 -1.45 -23.94
N ARG A 480 14.19 -1.94 -23.14
CA ARG A 480 14.50 -1.50 -21.76
C ARG A 480 15.12 -0.09 -21.65
N GLN A 481 14.83 0.82 -22.58
CA GLN A 481 15.22 2.24 -22.49
C GLN A 481 13.96 3.10 -22.59
N LEU A 482 13.83 4.07 -21.68
CA LEU A 482 12.70 5.00 -21.52
C LEU A 482 12.47 5.89 -22.76
N HIS A 483 12.00 5.32 -23.86
CA HIS A 483 11.43 6.06 -24.99
C HIS A 483 10.01 5.54 -25.23
N SER A 484 9.04 6.23 -24.63
CA SER A 484 7.62 6.03 -24.89
C SER A 484 7.25 6.77 -26.19
N ASP A 485 7.35 6.09 -27.31
CA ASP A 485 6.84 6.56 -28.59
C ASP A 485 5.35 6.16 -28.72
N TRP A 486 4.51 7.10 -29.17
CA TRP A 486 3.06 6.92 -29.29
C TRP A 486 2.70 6.80 -30.77
N THR A 487 1.93 5.78 -31.14
CA THR A 487 1.45 5.58 -32.52
C THR A 487 -0.02 6.00 -32.60
N LEU A 488 -0.31 6.95 -33.49
CA LEU A 488 -1.65 7.50 -33.68
C LEU A 488 -2.23 6.92 -34.97
N LEU A 489 -3.28 6.12 -34.86
CA LEU A 489 -4.00 5.52 -35.99
C LEU A 489 -5.29 6.32 -36.23
N LEU A 490 -5.36 7.02 -37.36
CA LEU A 490 -6.57 7.71 -37.81
C LEU A 490 -7.37 6.78 -38.71
N SER A 491 -8.65 6.56 -38.39
CA SER A 491 -9.58 5.88 -39.28
C SER A 491 -10.11 6.90 -40.30
N GLY A 492 -9.53 6.83 -41.49
CA GLY A 492 -9.89 7.49 -42.75
C GLY A 492 -9.26 6.70 -43.90
N PRO A 493 -9.55 7.02 -45.18
CA PRO A 493 -9.05 6.24 -46.32
C PRO A 493 -7.51 6.19 -46.44
N ASP A 494 -6.78 6.99 -45.66
CA ASP A 494 -5.32 6.96 -45.57
C ASP A 494 -4.89 6.73 -44.11
N ILE A 495 -4.37 5.55 -43.81
CA ILE A 495 -3.70 5.26 -42.53
C ILE A 495 -2.32 5.94 -42.56
N LEU A 496 -2.19 7.11 -41.93
CA LEU A 496 -0.88 7.75 -41.74
C LEU A 496 -0.16 7.13 -40.53
N CYS A 497 0.71 6.15 -40.78
CA CYS A 497 1.67 5.68 -39.79
C CYS A 497 2.82 6.69 -39.68
N SER A 498 2.93 7.41 -38.56
CA SER A 498 4.08 8.29 -38.32
C SER A 498 5.07 7.63 -37.36
N SER A 499 6.09 6.99 -37.94
CA SER A 499 7.37 6.76 -37.26
C SER A 499 8.30 7.89 -37.65
N LYS A 500 8.47 8.85 -36.72
CA LYS A 500 9.61 9.76 -36.60
C LYS A 500 10.20 10.36 -37.89
N GLU A 501 9.39 10.96 -38.76
CA GLU A 501 9.93 11.82 -39.84
C GLU A 501 8.88 12.76 -40.46
N ASP A 502 8.13 13.52 -39.65
CA ASP A 502 7.59 14.82 -40.10
C ASP A 502 6.93 15.58 -38.94
N ARG A 503 7.65 16.58 -38.40
CA ARG A 503 7.10 17.51 -37.39
C ARG A 503 6.41 18.73 -38.00
N SER A 504 6.18 18.75 -39.32
CA SER A 504 5.72 19.94 -40.04
C SER A 504 4.20 20.03 -40.24
N ALA A 505 3.42 19.00 -39.90
CA ALA A 505 1.98 18.96 -40.15
C ALA A 505 1.16 18.64 -38.89
N TRP A 506 1.09 19.58 -37.93
CA TRP A 506 0.07 19.54 -36.86
C TRP A 506 -0.72 20.85 -36.87
N PRO A 507 -2.05 20.82 -37.07
CA PRO A 507 -2.89 21.96 -36.74
C PRO A 507 -2.89 22.18 -35.22
N THR A 508 -2.58 23.40 -34.79
CA THR A 508 -2.42 23.83 -33.38
C THR A 508 -3.73 23.86 -32.56
N ALA A 509 -4.66 22.94 -32.81
CA ALA A 509 -5.97 22.94 -32.15
C ALA A 509 -6.41 21.52 -31.77
N VAL A 510 -5.70 20.90 -30.82
CA VAL A 510 -6.27 19.82 -30.00
C VAL A 510 -6.04 20.19 -28.55
N ALA A 511 -7.13 20.51 -27.87
CA ALA A 511 -7.16 20.85 -26.46
C ALA A 511 -6.58 19.68 -25.64
N VAL A 512 -5.43 19.92 -25.02
CA VAL A 512 -4.99 19.17 -23.85
C VAL A 512 -6.00 19.49 -22.72
N PRO A 513 -6.57 18.51 -22.01
CA PRO A 513 -7.37 18.81 -20.83
C PRO A 513 -6.46 19.56 -19.84
N SER A 514 -6.87 20.73 -19.36
CA SER A 514 -6.12 21.39 -18.31
C SER A 514 -6.13 20.53 -17.04
N ALA A 515 -5.11 20.69 -16.20
CA ALA A 515 -5.01 19.99 -14.91
C ALA A 515 -6.29 20.16 -14.05
N ASP A 516 -7.04 21.25 -14.26
CA ASP A 516 -8.31 21.53 -13.58
C ASP A 516 -9.43 20.54 -13.92
N ASP A 517 -9.50 19.99 -15.15
CA ASP A 517 -10.54 19.00 -15.53
C ASP A 517 -10.32 17.63 -14.87
N THR A 518 -9.06 17.33 -14.54
CA THR A 518 -8.69 16.09 -13.85
C THR A 518 -8.93 16.22 -12.34
N GLN A 519 -8.70 17.42 -11.80
CA GLN A 519 -8.94 17.76 -10.40
C GLN A 519 -10.43 17.93 -10.09
N ALA A 520 -11.23 18.47 -11.03
CA ALA A 520 -12.69 18.56 -10.92
C ALA A 520 -13.36 17.18 -10.91
N LYS A 521 -12.93 16.25 -11.78
CA LYS A 521 -13.43 14.85 -11.78
C LYS A 521 -12.96 14.05 -10.57
N ALA A 522 -11.77 14.34 -10.02
CA ALA A 522 -11.30 13.75 -8.77
C ALA A 522 -12.10 14.26 -7.55
N GLN A 523 -12.45 15.56 -7.52
CA GLN A 523 -13.30 16.15 -6.48
C GLN A 523 -14.76 15.69 -6.59
N GLU A 524 -15.29 15.50 -7.79
CA GLU A 524 -16.63 14.93 -8.02
C GLU A 524 -16.70 13.46 -7.56
N LYS A 525 -15.65 12.67 -7.83
CA LYS A 525 -15.50 11.31 -7.27
C LYS A 525 -15.35 11.29 -5.75
N LEU A 526 -14.61 12.24 -5.17
CA LEU A 526 -14.43 12.35 -3.72
C LEU A 526 -15.73 12.80 -3.02
N ALA A 527 -16.53 13.65 -3.67
CA ALA A 527 -17.86 14.05 -3.21
C ALA A 527 -18.86 12.88 -3.26
N LEU A 528 -18.81 12.06 -4.32
CA LEU A 528 -19.61 10.83 -4.43
C LEU A 528 -19.23 9.79 -3.37
N LEU A 529 -17.93 9.62 -3.08
CA LEU A 529 -17.44 8.73 -2.01
C LEU A 529 -17.87 9.22 -0.61
N LYS A 530 -17.84 10.54 -0.35
CA LYS A 530 -18.35 11.12 0.90
C LYS A 530 -19.87 11.01 1.03
N ALA A 531 -20.61 11.11 -0.08
CA ALA A 531 -22.07 10.94 -0.09
C ALA A 531 -22.50 9.48 0.13
N LEU A 532 -21.69 8.50 -0.29
CA LEU A 532 -21.91 7.08 -0.01
C LEU A 532 -21.55 6.69 1.44
N SER A 533 -20.54 7.33 2.02
CA SER A 533 -20.14 7.14 3.43
C SER A 533 -21.17 7.69 4.43
N HIS A 534 -21.90 8.76 4.09
CA HIS A 534 -22.94 9.30 4.96
C HIS A 534 -24.29 8.54 4.90
N LYS A 535 -24.49 7.65 3.92
CA LYS A 535 -25.74 6.88 3.76
C LYS A 535 -25.73 5.51 4.47
N THR A 536 -24.62 5.09 5.06
CA THR A 536 -24.53 3.84 5.84
C THR A 536 -24.84 4.03 7.33
N GLY A 537 -25.28 5.22 7.74
CA GLY A 537 -25.56 5.55 9.14
C GLY A 537 -26.94 5.13 9.66
N ASP A 538 -27.97 4.96 8.82
CA ASP A 538 -29.31 4.69 9.31
C ASP A 538 -30.07 3.70 8.42
N HIS A 539 -30.51 2.60 9.06
CA HIS A 539 -31.40 1.54 8.58
C HIS A 539 -30.88 0.59 7.49
N VAL A 540 -30.66 -0.69 7.84
CA VAL A 540 -31.60 -1.81 7.56
C VAL A 540 -30.91 -3.15 7.92
N ARG A 541 -31.58 -3.91 8.79
CA ARG A 541 -31.43 -5.36 9.00
C ARG A 541 -31.94 -6.11 7.76
N SER A 542 -31.28 -7.23 7.43
CA SER A 542 -31.78 -8.30 6.55
C SER A 542 -31.87 -7.96 5.07
N GLU A 543 -30.93 -8.45 4.26
CA GLU A 543 -31.18 -9.39 3.15
C GLU A 543 -29.89 -9.61 2.33
N ASN A 544 -29.79 -10.81 1.78
CA ASN A 544 -28.73 -11.28 0.89
C ASN A 544 -28.40 -10.26 -0.21
N SER A 545 -27.16 -9.77 -0.23
CA SER A 545 -26.65 -9.02 -1.38
C SER A 545 -25.18 -9.36 -1.63
N CYS A 546 -24.95 -10.41 -2.42
CA CYS A 546 -23.76 -10.55 -3.24
C CYS A 546 -23.73 -9.39 -4.23
N LEU A 547 -23.12 -8.26 -3.85
CA LEU A 547 -22.79 -7.20 -4.78
C LEU A 547 -21.34 -7.38 -5.23
N LEU A 548 -21.20 -7.54 -6.55
CA LEU A 548 -19.98 -7.46 -7.33
C LEU A 548 -19.16 -6.24 -6.86
N PHE A 549 -18.04 -6.49 -6.18
CA PHE A 549 -17.04 -5.47 -5.89
C PHE A 549 -16.17 -5.27 -7.14
N PRO A 550 -16.04 -4.04 -7.67
CA PRO A 550 -14.98 -3.74 -8.61
C PRO A 550 -13.63 -3.73 -7.89
N PHE A 551 -12.65 -4.41 -8.50
CA PHE A 551 -11.24 -4.38 -8.13
C PHE A 551 -10.76 -2.92 -8.01
N PHE A 552 -10.51 -2.46 -6.78
CA PHE A 552 -9.68 -1.31 -6.49
C PHE A 552 -8.84 -1.61 -5.25
N ILE A 553 -7.68 -2.24 -5.45
CA ILE A 553 -6.58 -2.10 -4.50
C ILE A 553 -5.88 -0.80 -4.89
N SER A 554 -6.24 0.29 -4.20
CA SER A 554 -5.42 1.48 -4.18
C SER A 554 -4.14 1.14 -3.41
N THR A 555 -3.00 1.20 -4.08
CA THR A 555 -1.69 1.30 -3.44
C THR A 555 -1.60 2.69 -2.78
N SER A 556 -2.20 2.85 -1.60
CA SER A 556 -1.97 4.03 -0.78
C SER A 556 -0.64 3.88 -0.06
N GLY A 557 0.31 4.72 -0.45
CA GLY A 557 1.53 4.96 0.30
C GLY A 557 1.23 5.37 1.74
N SER A 558 2.21 5.06 2.59
CA SER A 558 2.39 5.53 3.97
C SER A 558 1.64 6.83 4.31
N ALA A 559 0.71 6.75 5.26
CA ALA A 559 0.26 7.89 6.04
C ALA A 559 0.96 7.88 7.41
N PRO A 560 1.32 9.05 7.97
CA PRO A 560 2.01 9.17 9.26
C PRO A 560 1.04 9.02 10.44
N HIS A 561 1.59 8.52 11.55
CA HIS A 561 1.01 8.59 12.88
C HIS A 561 0.96 10.04 13.38
N ASP A 562 -0.18 10.46 13.94
CA ASP A 562 -0.36 11.40 15.06
C ASP A 562 -1.82 11.18 15.54
N ILE A 563 -2.11 10.57 16.68
CA ILE A 563 -2.11 11.07 18.08
C ILE A 563 -2.79 12.44 18.23
N ILE A 564 -4.07 12.41 18.65
CA ILE A 564 -4.54 13.06 19.88
C ILE A 564 -5.28 11.99 20.69
#